data_AF-A0A9Q0RIB1-F1
#
_entry.id   AF-A0A9Q0RIB1-F1
#
_cell.length_a   1.000
_cell.length_b   1.000
_cell.length_c   1.000
_cell.angle_alpha   90.00
_cell.angle_beta   90.00
_cell.angle_gamma   90.00
#
_symmetry.space_group_name_H-M   'P 1'
#
loop_
_entity.id
_entity.type
_entity.pdbx_description
1 polymer ?
#
loop_
_entity_poly.entity_id
_entity_poly.type
_entity_poly.pdbx_seq_one_letter_code
_entity_poly.pdbx_strand_id
1 'polypeptide(L)'
;MRRRQTNKRYTQNKVNSYNNYNKNAEIEEKSNALNIPLEIITKFHEIISKEGEIDSKSQIQMGSNELIKLIKELQSQKPSIYYINEKSQYEGTAYKKHTEFRCTFDILVLQVPENGWISIELLDQSAAVVSSKITFLQNEGLKSEKDDTNTNEQNSSEKDLQANIAINGHNHCLITNLEGRYKVDVKFLVPYISDKGCSLNVVVPVCVENSLRFIVRGKEEVQINCQQVLTQSQTWKVDDESNRTQILDNKETQNNSVHELKGAGVTIMEAVFKPSSYEIDEKIEFEIVEKNKIVNAQQEIIHSIGEGTIITTAMYTFQIIHGTMSQFDILIPSIEGESKFKILSVNGENINDWEVVDLEEDENEKDGFIDNQDEDDANNLEIDFDSNKNNENLDSNKNNENLDSNKNNENLDSYKNNDNLDSNNDNNILYNILKPSKKLRIFLKFGIEGFYNLTIVTELDTKNQSCKSALPVFKTLGKINRESGFIAIEARTNVEINEVAFKNMTKLSVDELPTTIVTQSQGSILYGYQFTKPNYGAIIELKKHDDATVLIAVIEEAHLKINYILAGRTARDPQ
;
A
#
# COMPACT_ATOMS: atom_id res chain seq x y z
N MET A 1 -44.70 -7.07 -71.12
CA MET A 1 -43.60 -8.07 -71.06
C MET A 1 -42.34 -7.52 -71.72
N ARG A 2 -41.24 -7.36 -70.97
CA ARG A 2 -39.84 -7.68 -71.36
C ARG A 2 -38.85 -6.96 -70.44
N ARG A 3 -37.93 -7.77 -69.88
CA ARG A 3 -36.81 -7.41 -69.02
C ARG A 3 -35.76 -6.56 -69.75
N ARG A 4 -35.03 -5.72 -69.00
CA ARG A 4 -33.70 -5.20 -69.37
C ARG A 4 -32.76 -5.34 -68.17
N GLN A 5 -31.61 -5.96 -68.42
CA GLN A 5 -30.39 -5.85 -67.62
C GLN A 5 -29.56 -4.66 -68.14
N THR A 6 -28.76 -4.03 -67.28
CA THR A 6 -27.72 -3.08 -67.68
C THR A 6 -26.46 -3.24 -66.84
N ASN A 7 -25.34 -3.47 -67.53
CA ASN A 7 -23.95 -3.29 -67.08
C ASN A 7 -23.49 -1.84 -67.32
N LYS A 8 -22.58 -1.31 -66.48
CA LYS A 8 -21.75 -0.10 -66.70
C LYS A 8 -20.33 -0.45 -66.20
N ARG A 9 -19.25 -0.46 -66.99
CA ARG A 9 -18.47 0.56 -67.77
C ARG A 9 -17.40 1.34 -66.97
N TYR A 10 -16.15 0.96 -67.29
CA TYR A 10 -14.86 1.68 -67.38
C TYR A 10 -14.82 3.22 -67.35
N THR A 11 -13.70 3.73 -66.82
CA THR A 11 -12.89 4.80 -67.44
C THR A 11 -11.40 4.63 -67.12
N GLN A 12 -10.57 5.07 -68.07
CA GLN A 12 -9.12 4.93 -68.18
C GLN A 12 -8.51 6.32 -68.46
N ASN A 13 -7.22 6.47 -68.15
CA ASN A 13 -6.18 7.25 -68.88
C ASN A 13 -5.58 8.57 -68.32
N LYS A 14 -4.22 8.54 -68.40
CA LYS A 14 -3.24 9.58 -68.81
C LYS A 14 -2.82 10.66 -67.81
N VAL A 15 -1.59 11.20 -67.78
CA VAL A 15 -0.21 10.95 -68.28
C VAL A 15 0.59 12.24 -67.93
N ASN A 16 1.88 12.15 -67.52
CA ASN A 16 3.02 13.02 -67.91
C ASN A 16 4.12 13.21 -66.84
N SER A 17 5.28 13.61 -67.35
CA SER A 17 6.67 13.34 -66.97
C SER A 17 7.53 14.62 -66.79
N TYR A 18 8.78 14.41 -66.31
CA TYR A 18 9.97 15.30 -66.24
C TYR A 18 10.05 16.27 -65.03
N ASN A 19 11.19 16.54 -64.35
CA ASN A 19 12.62 16.51 -64.70
C ASN A 19 13.55 16.53 -63.45
N ASN A 20 14.76 15.94 -63.59
CA ASN A 20 16.08 16.20 -62.95
C ASN A 20 16.23 16.99 -61.63
N TYR A 21 16.98 16.43 -60.67
CA TYR A 21 18.28 16.96 -60.20
C TYR A 21 19.00 15.95 -59.29
N ASN A 22 20.31 15.81 -59.51
CA ASN A 22 21.24 14.93 -58.81
C ASN A 22 22.10 15.78 -57.86
N LYS A 23 22.16 15.46 -56.55
CA LYS A 23 23.26 15.86 -55.65
C LYS A 23 23.16 15.17 -54.28
N ASN A 24 24.12 14.27 -54.04
CA ASN A 24 24.74 13.86 -52.78
C ASN A 24 23.85 13.68 -51.54
N ALA A 25 23.55 12.43 -51.19
CA ALA A 25 23.12 12.04 -49.85
C ALA A 25 24.09 10.99 -49.30
N GLU A 26 24.66 11.29 -48.13
CA GLU A 26 25.44 10.39 -47.31
C GLU A 26 24.62 9.13 -46.96
N ILE A 27 25.26 7.97 -47.05
CA ILE A 27 24.70 6.71 -46.56
C ILE A 27 24.91 6.70 -45.05
N GLU A 28 23.89 7.06 -44.28
CA GLU A 28 23.77 6.63 -42.89
C GLU A 28 23.30 5.17 -42.87
N GLU A 29 24.20 4.27 -42.48
CA GLU A 29 23.83 2.92 -42.05
C GLU A 29 22.97 3.03 -40.77
N LYS A 30 21.65 3.02 -40.93
CA LYS A 30 20.74 2.76 -39.81
C LYS A 30 20.84 1.29 -39.45
N SER A 31 21.61 0.99 -38.41
CA SER A 31 21.55 -0.28 -37.71
C SER A 31 20.13 -0.49 -37.19
N ASN A 32 19.40 -1.44 -37.78
CA ASN A 32 18.15 -1.94 -37.22
C ASN A 32 18.49 -2.69 -35.92
N ALA A 33 18.49 -1.97 -34.79
CA ALA A 33 18.61 -2.59 -33.48
C ALA A 33 17.38 -3.48 -33.26
N LEU A 34 17.62 -4.78 -33.05
CA LEU A 34 16.57 -5.70 -32.61
C LEU A 34 16.09 -5.21 -31.23
N ASN A 35 14.80 -4.90 -31.09
CA ASN A 35 14.22 -4.64 -29.77
C ASN A 35 14.23 -5.94 -28.97
N ILE A 36 15.17 -6.06 -28.03
CA ILE A 36 15.27 -7.17 -27.09
C ILE A 36 14.32 -6.86 -25.91
N PRO A 37 13.31 -7.71 -25.63
CA PRO A 37 12.42 -7.55 -24.47
C PRO A 37 13.19 -7.37 -23.14
N LEU A 38 12.70 -6.49 -22.28
CA LEU A 38 13.33 -6.13 -21.02
C LEU A 38 13.51 -7.34 -20.09
N GLU A 39 12.63 -8.35 -20.15
CA GLU A 39 12.77 -9.56 -19.32
C GLU A 39 14.01 -10.39 -19.68
N ILE A 40 14.49 -10.33 -20.94
CA ILE A 40 15.76 -10.95 -21.34
C ILE A 40 16.91 -10.26 -20.62
N ILE A 41 16.90 -8.93 -20.58
CA ILE A 41 17.94 -8.12 -19.95
C ILE A 41 17.98 -8.40 -18.44
N THR A 42 16.82 -8.51 -17.80
CA THR A 42 16.73 -8.79 -16.35
C THR A 42 17.20 -10.21 -16.00
N LYS A 43 16.83 -11.24 -16.76
CA LYS A 43 17.37 -12.60 -16.55
C LYS A 43 18.87 -12.69 -16.78
N PHE A 44 19.39 -11.92 -17.75
CA PHE A 44 20.83 -11.80 -17.94
C PHE A 44 21.51 -11.24 -16.68
N HIS A 45 20.96 -10.18 -16.09
CA HIS A 45 21.47 -9.62 -14.83
C HIS A 45 21.38 -10.60 -13.65
N GLU A 46 20.38 -11.47 -13.62
CA GLU A 46 20.20 -12.48 -12.57
C GLU A 46 21.16 -13.68 -12.70
N ILE A 47 21.51 -14.07 -13.93
CA ILE A 47 22.57 -15.05 -14.19
C ILE A 47 23.93 -14.46 -13.79
N ILE A 48 24.15 -13.18 -14.10
CA ILE A 48 25.35 -12.42 -13.72
C ILE A 48 25.51 -12.34 -12.19
N SER A 49 24.42 -12.16 -11.43
CA SER A 49 24.50 -12.03 -9.97
C SER A 49 24.69 -13.35 -9.23
N LYS A 50 24.30 -14.49 -9.82
CA LYS A 50 24.44 -15.83 -9.21
C LYS A 50 25.85 -16.42 -9.31
N GLU A 51 26.70 -15.93 -10.21
CA GLU A 51 28.09 -16.40 -10.35
C GLU A 51 29.10 -15.70 -9.40
N GLY A 52 28.61 -14.91 -8.44
CA GLY A 52 29.47 -14.13 -7.52
C GLY A 52 30.02 -12.88 -8.20
N GLU A 53 30.50 -11.89 -7.42
CA GLU A 53 30.92 -10.55 -7.88
C GLU A 53 31.56 -10.55 -9.28
N ILE A 54 30.73 -10.31 -10.29
CA ILE A 54 31.19 -10.12 -11.65
C ILE A 54 31.59 -8.67 -11.75
N ASP A 55 32.90 -8.45 -11.82
CA ASP A 55 33.48 -7.15 -12.10
C ASP A 55 32.85 -6.56 -13.37
N SER A 56 32.51 -5.28 -13.32
CA SER A 56 31.65 -4.53 -14.25
C SER A 56 32.13 -4.46 -15.72
N LYS A 57 33.15 -5.24 -16.09
CA LYS A 57 33.79 -5.29 -17.41
C LYS A 57 33.78 -6.67 -18.10
N SER A 58 32.93 -7.59 -17.65
CA SER A 58 32.81 -8.91 -18.28
C SER A 58 31.91 -8.88 -19.53
N GLN A 59 32.45 -9.14 -20.72
CA GLN A 59 31.62 -9.43 -21.90
C GLN A 59 31.19 -10.90 -21.88
N ILE A 60 29.89 -11.13 -21.86
CA ILE A 60 29.28 -12.46 -21.86
C ILE A 60 29.15 -12.91 -23.32
N GLN A 61 30.04 -13.79 -23.76
CA GLN A 61 29.90 -14.45 -25.05
C GLN A 61 29.02 -15.70 -24.89
N MET A 62 27.70 -15.52 -25.01
CA MET A 62 26.77 -16.64 -25.00
C MET A 62 26.74 -17.34 -26.36
N GLY A 63 26.85 -18.66 -26.37
CA GLY A 63 26.73 -19.43 -27.60
C GLY A 63 25.32 -19.29 -28.21
N SER A 64 25.20 -19.30 -29.54
CA SER A 64 23.89 -19.19 -30.22
C SER A 64 22.88 -20.24 -29.73
N ASN A 65 23.34 -21.44 -29.36
CA ASN A 65 22.49 -22.48 -28.78
C ASN A 65 22.01 -22.18 -27.36
N GLU A 66 22.82 -21.51 -26.54
CA GLU A 66 22.44 -21.07 -25.19
C GLU A 66 21.46 -19.90 -25.27
N LEU A 67 21.67 -18.96 -26.20
CA LEU A 67 20.71 -17.88 -26.46
C LEU A 67 19.37 -18.44 -26.94
N ILE A 68 19.38 -19.42 -27.85
CA ILE A 68 18.15 -20.10 -28.30
C ILE A 68 17.50 -20.85 -27.13
N LYS A 69 18.28 -21.46 -26.23
CA LYS A 69 17.76 -22.11 -25.02
C LYS A 69 17.13 -21.10 -24.08
N LEU A 70 17.75 -19.94 -23.83
CA LEU A 70 17.24 -18.87 -22.99
C LEU A 70 15.96 -18.24 -23.59
N ILE A 71 15.94 -18.01 -24.91
CA ILE A 71 14.75 -17.53 -25.63
C ILE A 71 13.62 -18.56 -25.53
N LYS A 72 13.92 -19.86 -25.71
CA LYS A 72 12.92 -20.92 -25.51
C LYS A 72 12.46 -21.01 -24.06
N GLU A 73 13.34 -20.76 -23.10
CA GLU A 73 13.02 -20.75 -21.68
C GLU A 73 12.12 -19.56 -21.33
N LEU A 74 12.40 -18.37 -21.87
CA LEU A 74 11.58 -17.16 -21.73
C LEU A 74 10.26 -17.26 -22.48
N GLN A 75 10.24 -17.86 -23.66
CA GLN A 75 8.99 -18.21 -24.37
C GLN A 75 8.20 -19.31 -23.66
N SER A 76 8.88 -20.15 -22.87
CA SER A 76 8.25 -21.15 -22.00
C SER A 76 7.83 -20.58 -20.65
N GLN A 77 8.28 -19.37 -20.28
CA GLN A 77 7.72 -18.66 -19.14
C GLN A 77 6.30 -18.28 -19.51
N LYS A 78 5.36 -19.04 -18.94
CA LYS A 78 3.95 -18.75 -19.06
C LYS A 78 3.71 -17.32 -18.51
N PRO A 79 2.84 -16.53 -19.13
CA PRO A 79 2.55 -15.18 -18.67
C PRO A 79 2.15 -15.20 -17.19
N SER A 80 2.62 -14.23 -16.40
CA SER A 80 2.30 -14.11 -14.97
C SER A 80 0.81 -13.81 -14.70
N ILE A 81 0.05 -13.54 -15.75
CA ILE A 81 -1.39 -13.29 -15.70
C ILE A 81 -2.11 -14.63 -15.76
N TYR A 82 -2.71 -15.01 -14.64
CA TYR A 82 -3.44 -16.27 -14.52
C TYR A 82 -4.88 -16.18 -15.01
N TYR A 83 -5.50 -15.00 -15.00
CA TYR A 83 -6.87 -14.79 -15.45
C TYR A 83 -7.10 -13.37 -15.99
N ILE A 84 -8.19 -13.22 -16.74
CA ILE A 84 -8.70 -11.94 -17.23
C ILE A 84 -10.19 -11.87 -16.91
N ASN A 85 -10.62 -10.80 -16.24
CA ASN A 85 -12.04 -10.46 -16.16
C ASN A 85 -12.41 -9.74 -17.46
N GLU A 86 -13.00 -10.46 -18.41
CA GLU A 86 -13.35 -9.90 -19.71
C GLU A 86 -14.52 -8.94 -19.58
N LYS A 87 -15.54 -9.33 -18.82
CA LYS A 87 -16.77 -8.54 -18.72
C LYS A 87 -17.43 -8.69 -17.36
N SER A 88 -18.02 -7.61 -16.87
CA SER A 88 -18.97 -7.63 -15.77
C SER A 88 -20.22 -6.82 -16.10
N GLN A 89 -21.38 -7.33 -15.71
CA GLN A 89 -22.68 -6.67 -15.91
C GLN A 89 -23.45 -6.68 -14.60
N TYR A 90 -23.71 -5.51 -14.05
CA TYR A 90 -24.45 -5.30 -12.80
C TYR A 90 -25.84 -4.76 -13.08
N GLU A 91 -26.84 -5.34 -12.44
CA GLU A 91 -28.20 -4.83 -12.38
C GLU A 91 -28.60 -4.67 -10.91
N GLY A 92 -28.59 -3.43 -10.42
CA GLY A 92 -29.00 -3.07 -9.06
C GLY A 92 -30.48 -2.67 -8.99
N THR A 93 -31.18 -3.09 -7.95
CA THR A 93 -32.51 -2.57 -7.57
C THR A 93 -32.47 -2.10 -6.12
N ALA A 94 -32.63 -0.80 -5.91
CA ALA A 94 -32.70 -0.21 -4.57
C ALA A 94 -34.06 -0.48 -3.93
N TYR A 95 -34.04 -0.99 -2.69
CA TYR A 95 -35.18 -1.14 -1.79
C TYR A 95 -35.02 -0.25 -0.55
N LYS A 96 -36.00 -0.23 0.35
CA LYS A 96 -35.99 0.64 1.55
C LYS A 96 -34.80 0.40 2.50
N LYS A 97 -34.27 -0.82 2.59
CA LYS A 97 -33.23 -1.18 3.58
C LYS A 97 -31.92 -1.68 2.99
N HIS A 98 -31.91 -2.00 1.70
CA HIS A 98 -30.77 -2.58 1.02
C HIS A 98 -30.95 -2.39 -0.48
N THR A 99 -29.86 -2.61 -1.22
CA THR A 99 -29.90 -2.76 -2.67
C THR A 99 -29.63 -4.21 -3.04
N GLU A 100 -30.50 -4.80 -3.87
CA GLU A 100 -30.27 -6.12 -4.45
C GLU A 100 -29.55 -5.96 -5.78
N PHE A 101 -28.47 -6.70 -5.99
CA PHE A 101 -27.76 -6.76 -7.25
C PHE A 101 -27.85 -8.13 -7.88
N ARG A 102 -27.90 -8.14 -9.21
CA ARG A 102 -27.57 -9.30 -10.04
C ARG A 102 -26.35 -8.93 -10.85
N CYS A 103 -25.27 -9.67 -10.69
CA CYS A 103 -24.05 -9.48 -11.47
C CYS A 103 -23.75 -10.73 -12.29
N THR A 104 -23.29 -10.54 -13.52
CA THR A 104 -22.74 -11.59 -14.37
C THR A 104 -21.30 -11.23 -14.70
N PHE A 105 -20.37 -12.13 -14.39
CA PHE A 105 -18.95 -12.03 -14.75
C PHE A 105 -18.61 -13.02 -15.87
N ASP A 106 -17.93 -12.55 -16.91
CA ASP A 106 -17.26 -13.39 -17.90
C ASP A 106 -15.76 -13.35 -17.63
N ILE A 107 -15.21 -14.50 -17.24
CA ILE A 107 -13.84 -14.65 -16.73
C ILE A 107 -13.10 -15.67 -17.58
N LEU A 108 -11.92 -15.32 -18.06
CA LEU A 108 -11.03 -16.23 -18.77
C LEU A 108 -9.86 -16.61 -17.85
N VAL A 109 -9.84 -17.85 -17.38
CA VAL A 109 -8.70 -18.42 -16.65
C VAL A 109 -7.70 -18.95 -17.67
N LEU A 110 -6.57 -18.25 -17.77
CA LEU A 110 -5.49 -18.54 -18.73
C LEU A 110 -4.60 -19.68 -18.24
N GLN A 111 -4.32 -19.69 -16.95
CA GLN A 111 -3.43 -20.67 -16.35
C GLN A 111 -3.85 -20.97 -14.91
N VAL A 112 -3.72 -22.23 -14.53
CA VAL A 112 -3.80 -22.65 -13.12
C VAL A 112 -2.40 -23.06 -12.63
N PRO A 113 -1.98 -22.68 -11.41
CA PRO A 113 -0.70 -23.13 -10.84
C PRO A 113 -0.64 -24.67 -10.76
N GLU A 114 0.54 -25.26 -10.97
CA GLU A 114 0.71 -26.73 -11.09
C GLU A 114 0.18 -27.53 -9.89
N ASN A 115 0.13 -26.92 -8.71
CA ASN A 115 -0.33 -27.53 -7.46
C ASN A 115 -1.61 -26.89 -6.91
N GLY A 116 -2.31 -26.05 -7.70
CA GLY A 116 -3.06 -24.95 -7.13
C GLY A 116 -4.52 -24.84 -7.50
N TRP A 117 -5.24 -24.19 -6.60
CA TRP A 117 -6.45 -23.45 -6.90
C TRP A 117 -6.07 -21.99 -7.19
N ILE A 118 -6.80 -21.36 -8.08
CA ILE A 118 -6.76 -19.91 -8.27
C ILE A 118 -7.96 -19.28 -7.58
N SER A 119 -7.74 -18.13 -6.93
CA SER A 119 -8.77 -17.29 -6.33
C SER A 119 -8.91 -16.01 -7.13
N ILE A 120 -10.10 -15.75 -7.67
CA ILE A 120 -10.41 -14.60 -8.52
C ILE A 120 -11.45 -13.74 -7.82
N GLU A 121 -11.09 -12.51 -7.44
CA GLU A 121 -11.96 -11.60 -6.71
C GLU A 121 -13.14 -11.13 -7.57
N LEU A 122 -14.35 -11.23 -7.01
CA LEU A 122 -15.60 -10.86 -7.67
C LEU A 122 -16.29 -9.69 -6.98
N LEU A 123 -16.46 -9.77 -5.65
CA LEU A 123 -17.20 -8.80 -4.86
C LEU A 123 -16.47 -8.52 -3.54
N ASP A 124 -16.60 -7.29 -3.04
CA ASP A 124 -16.11 -6.89 -1.71
C ASP A 124 -16.95 -7.50 -0.55
N GLN A 125 -16.39 -7.57 0.65
CA GLN A 125 -17.04 -8.08 1.87
C GLN A 125 -18.32 -7.34 2.26
N SER A 126 -18.50 -6.11 1.81
CA SER A 126 -19.75 -5.36 2.02
C SER A 126 -20.97 -6.01 1.34
N ALA A 127 -20.75 -6.89 0.35
CA ALA A 127 -21.80 -7.66 -0.30
C ALA A 127 -22.17 -8.93 0.46
N ALA A 128 -23.46 -9.18 0.66
CA ALA A 128 -23.99 -10.45 1.14
C ALA A 128 -24.47 -11.30 -0.05
N VAL A 129 -23.73 -12.35 -0.41
CA VAL A 129 -24.11 -13.25 -1.50
C VAL A 129 -25.36 -14.06 -1.13
N VAL A 130 -26.41 -13.93 -1.93
CA VAL A 130 -27.70 -14.63 -1.77
C VAL A 130 -27.69 -15.95 -2.54
N SER A 131 -27.20 -15.92 -3.77
CA SER A 131 -27.10 -17.11 -4.62
C SER A 131 -26.05 -16.89 -5.68
N SER A 132 -25.36 -17.95 -6.08
CA SER A 132 -24.42 -17.94 -7.20
C SER A 132 -24.69 -19.11 -8.14
N LYS A 133 -24.36 -18.92 -9.41
CA LYS A 133 -24.37 -19.96 -10.43
C LYS A 133 -23.10 -19.83 -11.26
N ILE A 134 -22.33 -20.91 -11.34
CA ILE A 134 -21.10 -20.96 -12.12
C ILE A 134 -21.37 -21.84 -13.35
N THR A 135 -21.02 -21.34 -14.53
CA THR A 135 -21.08 -22.09 -15.79
C THR A 135 -19.70 -22.10 -16.41
N PHE A 136 -19.11 -23.28 -16.60
CA PHE A 136 -17.86 -23.44 -17.34
C PHE A 136 -18.17 -23.59 -18.83
N LEU A 137 -17.61 -22.70 -19.64
CA LEU A 137 -17.73 -22.70 -21.08
C LEU A 137 -16.46 -23.37 -21.63
N GLN A 138 -16.57 -24.66 -21.95
CA GLN A 138 -15.46 -25.41 -22.51
C GLN A 138 -15.00 -24.73 -23.81
N ASN A 139 -13.69 -24.49 -23.95
CA ASN A 139 -13.11 -23.87 -25.14
C ASN A 139 -13.38 -24.76 -26.37
N GLU A 140 -14.45 -24.46 -27.13
CA GLU A 140 -14.79 -25.20 -28.34
C GLU A 140 -13.70 -25.14 -29.43
N GLY A 141 -12.76 -24.19 -29.32
CA GLY A 141 -11.67 -23.98 -30.28
C GLY A 141 -10.35 -24.72 -30.02
N LEU A 142 -10.22 -25.50 -28.93
CA LEU A 142 -8.99 -26.22 -28.58
C LEU A 142 -9.17 -27.75 -28.63
N LYS A 143 -9.97 -28.24 -29.58
CA LYS A 143 -9.90 -29.66 -29.94
C LYS A 143 -8.55 -29.89 -30.61
N SER A 144 -7.59 -30.39 -29.86
CA SER A 144 -6.34 -30.91 -30.42
C SER A 144 -6.69 -31.97 -31.46
N GLU A 145 -6.29 -31.78 -32.72
CA GLU A 145 -6.49 -32.69 -33.87
C GLU A 145 -5.76 -34.05 -33.72
N LYS A 146 -5.76 -34.66 -32.53
CA LYS A 146 -5.07 -35.93 -32.30
C LYS A 146 -6.05 -37.04 -31.98
N ASP A 147 -6.09 -37.97 -32.94
CA ASP A 147 -6.53 -39.36 -32.88
C ASP A 147 -8.02 -39.64 -33.03
N ASP A 148 -8.41 -39.78 -34.30
CA ASP A 148 -9.57 -40.53 -34.78
C ASP A 148 -9.52 -41.98 -34.29
N THR A 149 -10.02 -42.25 -33.08
CA THR A 149 -10.43 -43.60 -32.69
C THR A 149 -11.88 -43.60 -32.22
N ASN A 150 -12.71 -44.23 -33.05
CA ASN A 150 -14.13 -44.49 -32.84
C ASN A 150 -14.38 -45.18 -31.49
N THR A 151 -14.91 -44.46 -30.50
CA THR A 151 -15.56 -45.09 -29.34
C THR A 151 -16.83 -44.35 -28.96
N ASN A 152 -17.89 -45.14 -28.96
CA ASN A 152 -19.30 -44.88 -28.64
C ASN A 152 -19.60 -43.70 -27.70
N GLU A 153 -20.52 -42.86 -28.18
CA GLU A 153 -21.33 -41.91 -27.42
C GLU A 153 -22.10 -42.63 -26.29
N GLN A 154 -21.62 -42.50 -25.06
CA GLN A 154 -22.45 -42.70 -23.88
C GLN A 154 -22.15 -41.63 -22.84
N ASN A 155 -23.18 -40.81 -22.58
CA ASN A 155 -23.42 -39.99 -21.40
C ASN A 155 -22.19 -39.29 -20.81
N SER A 156 -21.95 -38.06 -21.26
CA SER A 156 -21.14 -37.08 -20.54
C SER A 156 -21.75 -36.85 -19.15
N SER A 157 -21.36 -37.69 -18.20
CA SER A 157 -21.46 -37.39 -16.77
C SER A 157 -20.96 -35.98 -16.57
N GLU A 158 -21.74 -35.15 -15.87
CA GLU A 158 -21.27 -33.88 -15.29
C GLU A 158 -19.87 -34.12 -14.76
N LYS A 159 -18.84 -33.66 -15.49
CA LYS A 159 -17.51 -33.59 -14.91
C LYS A 159 -17.68 -32.61 -13.76
N ASP A 160 -17.53 -33.11 -12.54
CA ASP A 160 -17.67 -32.32 -11.32
C ASP A 160 -16.97 -30.98 -11.54
N LEU A 161 -17.75 -29.92 -11.67
CA LEU A 161 -17.24 -28.57 -11.83
C LEU A 161 -16.48 -28.25 -10.54
N GLN A 162 -15.14 -28.27 -10.60
CA GLN A 162 -14.27 -27.89 -9.50
C GLN A 162 -14.15 -26.37 -9.44
N ALA A 163 -15.29 -25.70 -9.35
CA ALA A 163 -15.38 -24.24 -9.23
C ALA A 163 -16.45 -23.88 -8.21
N ASN A 164 -16.10 -23.03 -7.25
CA ASN A 164 -16.98 -22.60 -6.18
C ASN A 164 -16.84 -21.10 -5.93
N ILE A 165 -17.89 -20.49 -5.36
CA ILE A 165 -17.77 -19.16 -4.75
C ILE A 165 -17.42 -19.36 -3.29
N ALA A 166 -16.34 -18.72 -2.84
CA ALA A 166 -15.90 -18.75 -1.46
C ALA A 166 -15.38 -17.38 -1.04
N ILE A 167 -15.21 -17.19 0.26
CA ILE A 167 -14.62 -15.96 0.81
C ILE A 167 -13.12 -16.21 0.98
N ASN A 168 -12.30 -15.36 0.39
CA ASN A 168 -10.85 -15.36 0.57
C ASN A 168 -10.42 -13.96 1.05
N GLY A 169 -9.94 -13.86 2.28
CA GLY A 169 -9.69 -12.58 2.94
C GLY A 169 -10.99 -11.78 3.09
N HIS A 170 -11.02 -10.59 2.47
CA HIS A 170 -12.16 -9.66 2.50
C HIS A 170 -13.02 -9.70 1.23
N ASN A 171 -12.80 -10.66 0.33
CA ASN A 171 -13.49 -10.69 -0.96
C ASN A 171 -14.24 -12.01 -1.17
N HIS A 172 -15.38 -11.93 -1.86
CA HIS A 172 -16.03 -13.08 -2.46
C HIS A 172 -15.32 -13.40 -3.77
N CYS A 173 -14.80 -14.61 -3.88
CA CYS A 173 -13.95 -15.04 -4.97
C CYS A 173 -14.53 -16.26 -5.69
N LEU A 174 -14.30 -16.32 -7.00
CA LEU A 174 -14.34 -17.57 -7.75
C LEU A 174 -13.07 -18.35 -7.43
N ILE A 175 -13.23 -19.53 -6.83
CA ILE A 175 -12.14 -20.47 -6.60
C ILE A 175 -12.29 -21.61 -7.61
N THR A 176 -11.29 -21.79 -8.46
CA THR A 176 -11.26 -22.86 -9.47
C THR A 176 -9.85 -23.42 -9.65
N ASN A 177 -9.74 -24.62 -10.20
CA ASN A 177 -8.47 -25.25 -10.59
C ASN A 177 -8.47 -25.71 -12.07
N LEU A 178 -9.42 -25.25 -12.87
CA LEU A 178 -9.49 -25.56 -14.30
C LEU A 178 -9.31 -24.29 -15.15
N GLU A 179 -8.44 -24.38 -16.15
CA GLU A 179 -8.27 -23.36 -17.19
C GLU A 179 -9.50 -23.31 -18.12
N GLY A 180 -9.87 -22.12 -18.57
CA GLY A 180 -10.99 -21.93 -19.49
C GLY A 180 -11.89 -20.74 -19.14
N ARG A 181 -13.03 -20.65 -19.83
CA ARG A 181 -13.97 -19.55 -19.67
C ARG A 181 -15.02 -19.90 -18.62
N TYR A 182 -15.25 -18.98 -17.70
CA TYR A 182 -16.30 -19.06 -16.69
C TYR A 182 -17.28 -17.94 -16.89
N LYS A 183 -18.55 -18.30 -16.76
CA LYS A 183 -19.62 -17.33 -16.57
C LYS A 183 -20.16 -17.50 -15.16
N VAL A 184 -20.04 -16.45 -14.35
CA VAL A 184 -20.45 -16.46 -12.95
C VAL A 184 -21.60 -15.48 -12.76
N ASP A 185 -22.79 -16.00 -12.49
CA ASP A 185 -23.95 -15.20 -12.13
C ASP A 185 -24.06 -15.15 -10.60
N VAL A 186 -23.98 -13.95 -10.01
CA VAL A 186 -24.08 -13.74 -8.56
C VAL A 186 -25.23 -12.80 -8.24
N LYS A 187 -26.10 -13.23 -7.34
CA LYS A 187 -27.12 -12.39 -6.71
C LYS A 187 -26.63 -12.03 -5.31
N PHE A 188 -26.60 -10.75 -4.97
CA PHE A 188 -26.11 -10.29 -3.67
C PHE A 188 -26.88 -9.05 -3.17
N LEU A 189 -26.78 -8.78 -1.88
CA LEU A 189 -27.35 -7.60 -1.23
C LEU A 189 -26.23 -6.69 -0.73
N VAL A 190 -26.43 -5.38 -0.86
CA VAL A 190 -25.52 -4.38 -0.29
C VAL A 190 -26.34 -3.45 0.61
N PRO A 191 -25.96 -3.28 1.89
CA PRO A 191 -26.62 -2.34 2.78
C PRO A 191 -26.32 -0.89 2.39
N TYR A 192 -27.18 0.05 2.78
CA TYR A 192 -26.84 1.47 2.68
C TYR A 192 -25.84 1.85 3.76
N ILE A 193 -24.94 2.78 3.43
CA ILE A 193 -23.95 3.33 4.36
C ILE A 193 -24.58 4.36 5.27
N SER A 194 -25.52 5.16 4.76
CA SER A 194 -26.14 6.20 5.57
C SER A 194 -27.35 5.67 6.35
N ASP A 195 -27.52 6.14 7.58
CA ASP A 195 -28.72 5.88 8.41
C ASP A 195 -30.02 6.27 7.71
N LYS A 196 -29.94 7.24 6.79
CA LYS A 196 -31.08 7.68 5.97
C LYS A 196 -31.47 6.67 4.89
N GLY A 197 -30.69 5.62 4.66
CA GLY A 197 -30.95 4.62 3.62
C GLY A 197 -30.73 5.15 2.20
N CYS A 198 -29.93 6.20 2.04
CA CYS A 198 -29.80 6.92 0.77
C CYS A 198 -28.43 6.71 0.11
N SER A 199 -27.39 6.32 0.82
CA SER A 199 -26.03 6.23 0.25
C SER A 199 -25.60 4.78 0.07
N LEU A 200 -25.13 4.45 -1.13
CA LEU A 200 -24.63 3.13 -1.49
C LEU A 200 -23.21 3.24 -2.04
N ASN A 201 -22.29 2.42 -1.53
CA ASN A 201 -20.97 2.24 -2.15
C ASN A 201 -20.93 0.86 -2.81
N VAL A 202 -20.58 0.84 -4.09
CA VAL A 202 -20.40 -0.39 -4.87
C VAL A 202 -19.00 -0.39 -5.43
N VAL A 203 -18.19 -1.35 -5.01
CA VAL A 203 -16.88 -1.59 -5.60
C VAL A 203 -17.07 -2.55 -6.78
N VAL A 204 -16.76 -2.09 -7.98
CA VAL A 204 -16.80 -2.89 -9.20
C VAL A 204 -15.37 -3.32 -9.52
N PRO A 205 -15.06 -4.62 -9.63
CA PRO A 205 -13.72 -5.07 -9.96
C PRO A 205 -13.32 -4.62 -11.36
N VAL A 206 -12.02 -4.49 -11.57
CA VAL A 206 -11.44 -4.14 -12.86
C VAL A 206 -11.74 -5.26 -13.87
N CYS A 207 -12.51 -4.94 -14.91
CA CYS A 207 -12.73 -5.81 -16.07
C CYS A 207 -12.52 -5.01 -17.36
N VAL A 208 -12.31 -5.72 -18.47
CA VAL A 208 -12.18 -5.09 -19.80
C VAL A 208 -13.48 -4.36 -20.19
N GLU A 209 -14.64 -4.95 -19.88
CA GLU A 209 -15.94 -4.32 -20.09
C GLU A 209 -16.77 -4.35 -18.80
N ASN A 210 -16.96 -3.21 -18.14
CA ASN A 210 -17.89 -3.09 -17.01
C ASN A 210 -19.21 -2.46 -17.49
N SER A 211 -20.35 -2.92 -16.99
CA SER A 211 -21.65 -2.27 -17.20
C SER A 211 -22.42 -2.28 -15.90
N LEU A 212 -22.96 -1.11 -15.50
CA LEU A 212 -23.77 -0.96 -14.31
C LEU A 212 -25.12 -0.36 -14.71
N ARG A 213 -26.18 -1.12 -14.49
CA ARG A 213 -27.58 -0.72 -14.60
C ARG A 213 -28.17 -0.65 -13.21
N PHE A 214 -28.93 0.40 -12.94
CA PHE A 214 -29.49 0.61 -11.61
C PHE A 214 -30.93 1.10 -11.67
N ILE A 215 -31.80 0.48 -10.87
CA ILE A 215 -33.24 0.73 -10.82
C ILE A 215 -33.58 1.19 -9.39
N VAL A 216 -34.07 2.42 -9.25
CA VAL A 216 -34.54 2.95 -7.95
C VAL A 216 -36.05 2.76 -7.85
N ARG A 217 -36.52 1.99 -6.86
CA ARG A 217 -37.95 1.81 -6.58
C ARG A 217 -38.34 2.57 -5.30
N GLY A 218 -39.17 3.60 -5.42
CA GLY A 218 -39.68 4.39 -4.28
C GLY A 218 -39.36 5.88 -4.37
N LYS A 219 -39.88 6.69 -3.45
CA LYS A 219 -39.79 8.17 -3.49
C LYS A 219 -38.49 8.76 -2.93
N GLU A 220 -37.53 7.93 -2.53
CA GLU A 220 -36.33 8.41 -1.83
C GLU A 220 -35.16 8.60 -2.82
N GLU A 221 -34.43 9.69 -2.64
CA GLU A 221 -33.20 9.96 -3.38
C GLU A 221 -32.12 8.97 -2.95
N VAL A 222 -31.60 8.20 -3.91
CA VAL A 222 -30.46 7.30 -3.70
C VAL A 222 -29.23 7.92 -4.34
N GLN A 223 -28.18 8.07 -3.55
CA GLN A 223 -26.83 8.42 -3.96
C GLN A 223 -26.03 7.14 -4.15
N ILE A 224 -25.52 6.95 -5.35
CA ILE A 224 -24.73 5.76 -5.70
C ILE A 224 -23.30 6.24 -5.96
N ASN A 225 -22.38 5.76 -5.12
CA ASN A 225 -20.95 5.90 -5.34
C ASN A 225 -20.42 4.60 -5.95
N CYS A 226 -19.73 4.70 -7.08
CA CYS A 226 -19.17 3.56 -7.80
C CYS A 226 -17.68 3.83 -8.06
N GLN A 227 -16.81 3.03 -7.46
CA GLN A 227 -15.36 3.16 -7.66
C GLN A 227 -14.91 2.34 -8.90
N GLN A 228 -13.77 2.72 -9.49
CA GLN A 228 -13.07 2.00 -10.58
C GLN A 228 -13.79 1.92 -11.95
N VAL A 229 -14.24 3.07 -12.47
CA VAL A 229 -14.83 3.18 -13.81
C VAL A 229 -13.83 3.80 -14.80
N LEU A 230 -13.29 3.03 -15.75
CA LEU A 230 -12.31 3.51 -16.74
C LEU A 230 -12.88 4.57 -17.70
N THR A 231 -14.15 4.46 -18.08
CA THR A 231 -14.87 5.49 -18.87
C THR A 231 -16.35 5.39 -18.60
N GLN A 232 -17.01 6.50 -18.28
CA GLN A 232 -18.44 6.51 -17.94
C GLN A 232 -19.26 7.11 -19.10
N SER A 233 -20.19 6.34 -19.67
CA SER A 233 -21.29 6.92 -20.46
C SER A 233 -22.60 6.78 -19.69
N GLN A 234 -23.23 7.91 -19.37
CA GLN A 234 -24.50 7.96 -18.65
C GLN A 234 -25.66 8.12 -19.65
N THR A 235 -26.65 7.24 -19.58
CA THR A 235 -27.92 7.43 -20.29
C THR A 235 -29.08 7.50 -19.30
N TRP A 236 -29.84 8.58 -19.38
CA TRP A 236 -31.00 8.83 -18.51
C TRP A 236 -32.27 8.55 -19.29
N LYS A 237 -33.13 7.67 -18.75
CA LYS A 237 -34.53 7.58 -19.14
C LYS A 237 -35.36 7.84 -17.90
N VAL A 238 -36.14 8.91 -17.95
CA VAL A 238 -37.05 9.30 -16.88
C VAL A 238 -38.42 8.86 -17.34
N ASP A 239 -38.97 7.82 -16.71
CA ASP A 239 -40.32 7.35 -17.04
C ASP A 239 -41.42 8.22 -16.41
N ASP A 240 -41.10 9.12 -15.45
CA ASP A 240 -42.03 10.10 -14.87
C ASP A 240 -41.30 11.29 -14.19
N GLU A 241 -41.86 12.51 -14.29
CA GLU A 241 -41.24 13.81 -13.95
C GLU A 241 -40.83 14.07 -12.47
N SER A 242 -40.90 13.09 -11.56
CA SER A 242 -40.94 13.41 -10.11
C SER A 242 -39.73 13.07 -9.23
N ASN A 243 -38.68 12.36 -9.66
CA ASN A 243 -37.53 12.07 -8.78
C ASN A 243 -36.17 12.06 -9.50
N ARG A 244 -35.12 12.59 -8.85
CA ARG A 244 -33.75 12.65 -9.37
C ARG A 244 -32.85 11.68 -8.60
N THR A 245 -32.17 10.78 -9.30
CA THR A 245 -31.04 10.00 -8.78
C THR A 245 -29.75 10.73 -9.15
N GLN A 246 -28.80 10.85 -8.22
CA GLN A 246 -27.47 11.41 -8.49
C GLN A 246 -26.41 10.31 -8.34
N ILE A 247 -25.65 10.09 -9.40
CA ILE A 247 -24.43 9.27 -9.34
C ILE A 247 -23.28 10.23 -9.09
N LEU A 248 -22.59 10.07 -7.96
CA LEU A 248 -21.42 10.88 -7.60
C LEU A 248 -20.17 10.18 -8.13
N ASP A 249 -19.30 10.94 -8.81
CA ASP A 249 -18.03 10.45 -9.36
C ASP A 249 -16.88 11.00 -8.52
N ASN A 250 -16.01 10.12 -8.02
CA ASN A 250 -14.76 10.47 -7.34
C ASN A 250 -13.62 10.46 -8.36
N LYS A 251 -13.47 11.53 -9.14
CA LYS A 251 -12.42 11.66 -10.17
C LYS A 251 -10.99 11.86 -9.65
N GLU A 252 -10.76 11.95 -8.34
CA GLU A 252 -9.48 12.44 -7.80
C GLU A 252 -8.37 11.37 -7.66
N THR A 253 -8.57 10.10 -8.02
CA THR A 253 -7.60 9.02 -7.69
C THR A 253 -6.75 8.44 -8.82
N GLN A 254 -6.56 9.13 -9.96
CA GLN A 254 -5.66 8.62 -11.01
C GLN A 254 -4.57 9.62 -11.43
N ASN A 255 -3.56 9.77 -10.59
CA ASN A 255 -2.21 10.14 -10.99
C ASN A 255 -1.27 9.02 -10.55
N ASN A 256 -1.15 7.95 -11.36
CA ASN A 256 0.07 7.15 -11.48
C ASN A 256 0.00 6.28 -12.74
N SER A 257 1.13 6.22 -13.41
CA SER A 257 1.37 5.73 -14.78
C SER A 257 0.78 4.37 -15.11
N VAL A 258 -0.19 4.34 -16.03
CA VAL A 258 -0.56 3.14 -16.81
C VAL A 258 -0.62 3.54 -18.28
N HIS A 259 0.07 2.78 -19.13
CA HIS A 259 0.01 2.91 -20.59
C HIS A 259 -1.45 2.95 -21.07
N GLU A 260 -1.77 3.97 -21.85
CA GLU A 260 -3.10 4.26 -22.39
C GLU A 260 -3.55 3.14 -23.35
N LEU A 261 -4.14 2.06 -22.81
CA LEU A 261 -4.93 1.10 -23.59
C LEU A 261 -6.28 1.76 -23.91
N LYS A 262 -6.36 2.38 -25.09
CA LYS A 262 -7.63 2.87 -25.64
C LYS A 262 -8.52 1.69 -26.02
N GLY A 263 -9.48 1.34 -25.17
CA GLY A 263 -10.57 0.44 -25.52
C GLY A 263 -11.17 -0.33 -24.35
N ALA A 264 -12.00 0.32 -23.55
CA ALA A 264 -12.85 -0.32 -22.54
C ALA A 264 -13.88 0.70 -22.03
N GLY A 265 -15.13 0.61 -22.52
CA GLY A 265 -16.23 1.54 -22.26
C GLY A 265 -17.17 1.04 -21.16
N VAL A 266 -17.42 1.80 -20.08
CA VAL A 266 -18.55 1.50 -19.17
C VAL A 266 -19.82 2.15 -19.68
N THR A 267 -20.78 1.31 -20.10
CA THR A 267 -22.11 1.76 -20.51
C THR A 267 -23.09 1.60 -19.36
N ILE A 268 -23.62 2.71 -18.83
CA ILE A 268 -24.71 2.72 -17.85
C ILE A 268 -26.02 2.71 -18.64
N MET A 269 -26.80 1.63 -18.51
CA MET A 269 -28.10 1.49 -19.18
C MET A 269 -29.24 1.52 -18.15
N GLU A 270 -30.07 2.56 -18.20
CA GLU A 270 -31.50 2.54 -17.87
C GLU A 270 -31.91 2.33 -16.38
N ALA A 271 -32.33 3.43 -15.75
CA ALA A 271 -33.13 3.44 -14.52
C ALA A 271 -34.63 3.43 -14.86
N VAL A 272 -35.42 2.56 -14.23
CA VAL A 272 -36.87 2.41 -14.47
C VAL A 272 -37.62 2.63 -13.17
N PHE A 273 -38.56 3.58 -13.13
CA PHE A 273 -39.32 3.89 -11.94
C PHE A 273 -40.66 3.12 -11.92
N LYS A 274 -41.04 2.55 -10.78
CA LYS A 274 -42.40 2.01 -10.55
C LYS A 274 -42.92 2.49 -9.20
N PRO A 275 -44.01 3.28 -9.16
CA PRO A 275 -44.55 3.75 -7.90
C PRO A 275 -45.30 2.64 -7.16
N SER A 276 -45.00 2.46 -5.87
CA SER A 276 -45.85 1.74 -4.92
C SER A 276 -46.43 2.74 -3.92
N SER A 277 -47.75 2.86 -3.86
CA SER A 277 -48.48 3.72 -2.93
C SER A 277 -48.49 3.11 -1.53
N TYR A 278 -47.69 3.66 -0.62
CA TYR A 278 -47.85 3.45 0.82
C TYR A 278 -47.81 4.81 1.52
N GLU A 279 -48.87 5.13 2.23
CA GLU A 279 -48.97 6.27 3.16
C GLU A 279 -48.28 5.85 4.46
N ILE A 280 -47.34 6.66 4.96
CA ILE A 280 -46.77 6.51 6.29
C ILE A 280 -47.00 7.83 7.02
N ASP A 281 -47.86 7.75 8.03
CA ASP A 281 -48.04 8.73 9.08
C ASP A 281 -47.01 8.52 10.20
N GLU A 282 -46.83 9.60 10.98
CA GLU A 282 -46.14 9.72 12.27
C GLU A 282 -44.64 10.05 12.27
N LYS A 283 -44.40 11.31 12.68
CA LYS A 283 -43.12 11.92 13.04
C LYS A 283 -42.70 11.36 14.41
N ILE A 284 -41.79 10.39 14.43
CA ILE A 284 -41.16 9.90 15.66
C ILE A 284 -39.85 10.69 15.85
N GLU A 285 -39.79 11.52 16.88
CA GLU A 285 -38.55 12.13 17.35
C GLU A 285 -37.76 11.07 18.12
N PHE A 286 -36.65 10.61 17.55
CA PHE A 286 -35.71 9.73 18.23
C PHE A 286 -34.65 10.58 18.94
N GLU A 287 -34.56 10.44 20.26
CA GLU A 287 -33.43 10.93 21.04
C GLU A 287 -32.22 10.05 20.70
N ILE A 288 -31.27 10.59 19.92
CA ILE A 288 -30.06 9.88 19.52
C ILE A 288 -29.14 9.86 20.74
N VAL A 289 -29.17 8.76 21.49
CA VAL A 289 -28.20 8.50 22.55
C VAL A 289 -26.82 8.34 21.90
N GLU A 290 -25.94 9.32 22.10
CA GLU A 290 -24.59 9.31 21.58
C GLU A 290 -23.79 8.19 22.26
N LYS A 291 -23.67 7.04 21.58
CA LYS A 291 -22.85 5.92 22.07
C LYS A 291 -21.39 6.37 22.13
N ASN A 292 -20.68 5.96 23.19
CA ASN A 292 -19.24 6.18 23.29
C ASN A 292 -18.54 5.59 22.06
N LYS A 293 -17.80 6.43 21.34
CA LYS A 293 -16.98 5.99 20.21
C LYS A 293 -15.91 5.04 20.72
N ILE A 294 -15.78 3.88 20.08
CA ILE A 294 -14.73 2.90 20.38
C ILE A 294 -13.80 2.85 19.18
N VAL A 295 -12.54 3.27 19.39
CA VAL A 295 -11.53 3.34 18.34
C VAL A 295 -10.23 2.71 18.84
N ASN A 296 -9.70 1.77 18.08
CA ASN A 296 -8.35 1.24 18.29
C ASN A 296 -7.42 1.77 17.19
N ALA A 297 -6.16 2.01 17.52
CA ALA A 297 -5.14 2.43 16.58
C ALA A 297 -3.96 1.44 16.60
N GLN A 298 -3.63 0.89 15.44
CA GLN A 298 -2.39 0.16 15.22
C GLN A 298 -1.41 1.04 14.44
N GLN A 299 -0.15 1.09 14.88
CA GLN A 299 0.90 1.90 14.26
C GLN A 299 2.04 1.05 13.71
N GLU A 300 2.55 1.46 12.57
CA GLU A 300 3.76 0.92 11.96
C GLU A 300 4.63 2.09 11.55
N ILE A 301 5.76 2.27 12.25
CA ILE A 301 6.62 3.44 12.13
C ILE A 301 7.98 3.01 11.59
N ILE A 302 8.47 3.71 10.56
CA ILE A 302 9.82 3.55 10.03
C ILE A 302 10.57 4.86 10.21
N HIS A 303 11.69 4.82 10.95
CA HIS A 303 12.65 5.91 11.02
C HIS A 303 13.81 5.64 10.07
N SER A 304 13.84 6.37 8.96
CA SER A 304 14.91 6.35 7.98
C SER A 304 15.95 7.42 8.29
N ILE A 305 17.12 7.00 8.73
CA ILE A 305 18.13 7.91 9.25
C ILE A 305 19.26 8.06 8.24
N GLY A 306 19.43 9.29 7.72
CA GLY A 306 20.50 9.63 6.79
C GLY A 306 21.40 10.75 7.29
N GLU A 307 22.17 11.32 6.38
CA GLU A 307 23.11 12.39 6.68
C GLU A 307 22.39 13.66 7.12
N GLY A 308 22.26 13.84 8.44
CA GLY A 308 21.67 15.03 9.04
C GLY A 308 20.15 15.08 9.00
N THR A 309 19.46 14.00 8.63
CA THR A 309 17.99 13.97 8.64
C THR A 309 17.45 12.62 9.11
N ILE A 310 16.35 12.67 9.87
CA ILE A 310 15.51 11.54 10.23
C ILE A 310 14.19 11.73 9.50
N ILE A 311 13.95 10.90 8.48
CA ILE A 311 12.65 10.82 7.82
C ILE A 311 11.83 9.79 8.58
N THR A 312 10.63 10.16 9.00
CA THR A 312 9.72 9.21 9.64
C THR A 312 8.49 8.97 8.79
N THR A 313 8.21 7.70 8.50
CA THR A 313 6.96 7.26 7.89
C THR A 313 6.14 6.57 8.97
N ALA A 314 5.08 7.22 9.43
CA ALA A 314 4.14 6.68 10.41
C ALA A 314 2.85 6.25 9.70
N MET A 315 2.59 4.94 9.69
CA MET A 315 1.36 4.36 9.18
C MET A 315 0.42 4.01 10.32
N TYR A 316 -0.85 4.35 10.17
CA TYR A 316 -1.91 4.06 11.11
C TYR A 316 -2.97 3.21 10.44
N THR A 317 -3.40 2.17 11.14
CA THR A 317 -4.63 1.45 10.86
C THR A 317 -5.58 1.66 12.04
N PHE A 318 -6.55 2.53 11.85
CA PHE A 318 -7.62 2.75 12.82
C PHE A 318 -8.73 1.71 12.62
N GLN A 319 -9.24 1.16 13.72
CA GLN A 319 -10.42 0.32 13.75
C GLN A 319 -11.51 1.01 14.58
N ILE A 320 -12.48 1.60 13.88
CA ILE A 320 -13.62 2.33 14.42
C ILE A 320 -14.77 1.35 14.60
N ILE A 321 -14.95 0.86 15.83
CA ILE A 321 -15.92 -0.18 16.17
C ILE A 321 -17.32 0.42 16.36
N HIS A 322 -17.40 1.63 16.92
CA HIS A 322 -18.67 2.32 17.18
C HIS A 322 -18.59 3.80 16.83
N GLY A 323 -19.58 4.26 16.07
CA GLY A 323 -19.74 5.64 15.61
C GLY A 323 -18.88 5.94 14.39
N THR A 324 -18.92 7.21 13.97
CA THR A 324 -18.15 7.72 12.84
C THR A 324 -17.03 8.65 13.32
N MET A 325 -15.89 8.63 12.62
CA MET A 325 -14.80 9.59 12.77
C MET A 325 -14.69 10.46 11.52
N SER A 326 -14.76 11.78 11.68
CA SER A 326 -14.54 12.76 10.61
C SER A 326 -13.26 13.56 10.79
N GLN A 327 -12.51 13.31 11.86
CA GLN A 327 -11.30 14.03 12.21
C GLN A 327 -10.35 13.12 12.98
N PHE A 328 -9.06 13.22 12.72
CA PHE A 328 -8.01 12.59 13.53
C PHE A 328 -7.05 13.67 14.00
N ASP A 329 -6.70 13.64 15.29
CA ASP A 329 -5.68 14.51 15.87
C ASP A 329 -4.47 13.63 16.23
N ILE A 330 -3.29 13.98 15.70
CA ILE A 330 -2.03 13.27 15.95
C ILE A 330 -1.06 14.25 16.61
N LEU A 331 -0.57 13.91 17.79
CA LEU A 331 0.47 14.62 18.50
C LEU A 331 1.77 14.58 17.69
N ILE A 332 2.35 15.74 17.42
CA ILE A 332 3.65 15.85 16.77
C ILE A 332 4.70 16.13 17.84
N PRO A 333 5.79 15.33 17.91
CA PRO A 333 6.85 15.56 18.86
C PRO A 333 7.56 16.87 18.52
N SER A 334 7.87 17.64 19.56
CA SER A 334 8.69 18.84 19.44
C SER A 334 9.90 18.63 20.32
N ILE A 335 11.07 18.61 19.69
CA ILE A 335 12.32 18.43 20.43
C ILE A 335 12.90 19.80 20.71
N GLU A 336 13.03 20.13 22.01
CA GLU A 336 13.52 21.43 22.44
C GLU A 336 14.97 21.65 21.96
N GLY A 337 15.22 22.74 21.23
CA GLY A 337 16.55 23.09 20.71
C GLY A 337 16.95 22.41 19.38
N GLU A 338 16.19 21.42 18.90
CA GLU A 338 16.40 20.80 17.60
C GLU A 338 15.70 21.58 16.46
N SER A 339 16.00 21.18 15.22
CA SER A 339 15.50 21.82 14.01
C SER A 339 13.97 21.72 13.89
N LYS A 340 13.41 22.49 12.96
CA LYS A 340 11.97 22.49 12.70
C LYS A 340 11.55 21.15 12.11
N PHE A 341 10.77 20.40 12.87
CA PHE A 341 10.03 19.24 12.38
C PHE A 341 9.12 19.64 11.22
N LYS A 342 9.23 18.95 10.08
CA LYS A 342 8.50 19.27 8.85
C LYS A 342 7.61 18.10 8.45
N ILE A 343 6.34 18.38 8.17
CA ILE A 343 5.43 17.39 7.58
C ILE A 343 5.63 17.43 6.06
N LEU A 344 5.99 16.29 5.48
CA LEU A 344 6.21 16.14 4.05
C LEU A 344 4.93 15.72 3.33
N SER A 345 4.18 14.79 3.90
CA SER A 345 2.88 14.37 3.34
C SER A 345 1.97 13.76 4.39
N VAL A 346 0.67 13.87 4.13
CA VAL A 346 -0.42 13.25 4.89
C VAL A 346 -1.34 12.60 3.87
N ASN A 347 -1.34 11.27 3.82
CA ASN A 347 -2.06 10.50 2.82
C ASN A 347 -3.06 9.57 3.50
N GLY A 348 -4.29 9.53 2.99
CA GLY A 348 -5.36 8.68 3.50
C GLY A 348 -6.59 8.84 2.64
N GLU A 349 -7.50 7.87 2.70
CA GLU A 349 -8.74 7.95 1.94
C GLU A 349 -9.59 9.13 2.46
N ASN A 350 -10.31 9.81 1.56
CA ASN A 350 -11.31 10.83 1.93
C ASN A 350 -10.79 11.99 2.80
N ILE A 351 -9.49 12.27 2.80
CA ILE A 351 -8.97 13.49 3.43
C ILE A 351 -9.52 14.71 2.67
N ASN A 352 -10.13 15.63 3.41
CA ASN A 352 -10.56 16.91 2.91
C ASN A 352 -9.45 17.96 3.06
N ASP A 353 -8.87 18.03 4.25
CA ASP A 353 -7.84 19.01 4.61
C ASP A 353 -7.02 18.52 5.81
N TRP A 354 -5.88 19.13 6.06
CA TRP A 354 -5.11 18.93 7.29
C TRP A 354 -4.34 20.19 7.69
N GLU A 355 -4.20 20.41 8.99
CA GLU A 355 -3.53 21.58 9.55
C GLU A 355 -2.64 21.21 10.75
N VAL A 356 -1.59 21.99 10.97
CA VAL A 356 -0.75 21.88 12.16
C VAL A 356 -1.14 22.99 13.12
N VAL A 357 -1.62 22.60 14.31
CA VAL A 357 -2.10 23.51 15.35
C VAL A 357 -1.14 23.45 16.52
N ASP A 358 -0.72 24.60 17.03
CA ASP A 358 0.03 24.67 18.28
C ASP A 358 -0.86 24.18 19.44
N LEU A 359 -0.31 23.35 20.33
CA LEU A 359 -1.01 22.93 21.53
C LEU A 359 -0.99 24.11 22.50
N GLU A 360 -2.13 24.78 22.66
CA GLU A 360 -2.32 25.73 23.75
C GLU A 360 -2.11 24.97 25.06
N GLU A 361 -1.23 25.46 25.92
CA GLU A 361 -1.06 24.91 27.27
C GLU A 361 -2.34 25.23 28.03
N ASP A 362 -3.35 24.36 27.94
CA ASP A 362 -4.54 24.45 28.76
C ASP A 362 -4.11 24.32 30.21
N GLU A 363 -3.98 25.46 30.92
CA GLU A 363 -3.53 25.53 32.31
C GLU A 363 -4.39 24.66 33.25
N ASN A 364 -5.57 24.25 32.79
CA ASN A 364 -6.55 23.43 33.50
C ASN A 364 -6.36 21.91 33.33
N GLU A 365 -5.53 21.42 32.41
CA GLU A 365 -5.28 19.96 32.22
C GLU A 365 -4.06 19.42 32.99
N LYS A 366 -3.39 20.25 33.81
CA LYS A 366 -2.25 19.81 34.63
C LYS A 366 -2.57 18.65 35.60
N ASP A 367 -3.85 18.41 35.87
CA ASP A 367 -4.30 17.33 36.75
C ASP A 367 -4.72 16.03 36.01
N GLY A 368 -4.76 16.03 34.66
CA GLY A 368 -5.26 14.90 33.85
C GLY A 368 -4.18 13.98 33.26
N PHE A 369 -2.91 14.41 33.28
CA PHE A 369 -1.76 13.62 32.83
C PHE A 369 -1.07 12.88 33.99
N ILE A 370 -1.83 12.55 35.03
CA ILE A 370 -1.39 11.59 36.04
C ILE A 370 -1.48 10.23 35.36
N ASP A 371 -0.31 9.67 34.99
CA ASP A 371 -0.17 8.24 34.77
C ASP A 371 -0.94 7.56 35.90
N ASN A 372 -2.01 6.83 35.58
CA ASN A 372 -2.52 5.81 36.48
C ASN A 372 -1.38 4.80 36.63
N GLN A 373 -0.43 5.11 37.51
CA GLN A 373 0.50 4.14 38.02
C GLN A 373 -0.38 3.15 38.75
N ASP A 374 -0.49 1.96 38.16
CA ASP A 374 -0.95 0.78 38.84
C ASP A 374 -0.12 0.67 40.14
N GLU A 375 -0.69 1.05 41.29
CA GLU A 375 -0.10 0.96 42.64
C GLU A 375 0.10 -0.50 43.11
N ASP A 376 0.03 -1.49 42.21
CA ASP A 376 -0.16 -2.90 42.59
C ASP A 376 1.12 -3.73 42.79
N ASP A 377 2.33 -3.18 42.59
CA ASP A 377 3.58 -4.00 42.67
C ASP A 377 4.61 -3.59 43.75
N ALA A 378 4.28 -2.67 44.67
CA ALA A 378 5.20 -2.27 45.75
C ALA A 378 4.87 -2.95 47.10
N ASN A 379 4.95 -4.28 47.19
CA ASN A 379 5.00 -5.01 48.47
C ASN A 379 5.75 -6.35 48.33
N ASN A 380 7.08 -6.30 48.32
CA ASN A 380 8.00 -7.27 48.95
C ASN A 380 9.40 -7.15 48.35
N LEU A 381 10.33 -6.55 49.09
CA LEU A 381 11.74 -6.93 49.21
C LEU A 381 12.45 -5.92 50.13
N GLU A 382 12.28 -6.10 51.44
CA GLU A 382 13.26 -5.62 52.41
C GLU A 382 14.51 -6.50 52.28
N ILE A 383 15.59 -5.95 51.74
CA ILE A 383 16.94 -6.46 51.94
C ILE A 383 17.71 -5.35 52.65
N ASP A 384 17.96 -5.57 53.94
CA ASP A 384 18.86 -4.78 54.77
C ASP A 384 20.28 -4.81 54.20
N PHE A 385 20.84 -3.63 53.94
CA PHE A 385 22.29 -3.45 53.85
C PHE A 385 22.73 -2.29 54.73
N ASP A 386 23.50 -2.65 55.75
CA ASP A 386 24.06 -1.78 56.77
C ASP A 386 24.94 -0.67 56.18
N SER A 387 24.66 0.54 56.67
CA SER A 387 25.41 1.76 56.49
C SER A 387 26.83 1.68 57.04
N ASN A 388 27.80 2.24 56.31
CA ASN A 388 29.04 2.72 56.92
C ASN A 388 29.33 4.17 56.52
N LYS A 389 29.41 4.99 57.56
CA LYS A 389 29.67 6.43 57.55
C LYS A 389 31.08 6.73 57.08
N ASN A 390 31.28 7.89 56.43
CA ASN A 390 32.21 8.89 56.93
C ASN A 390 31.93 10.28 56.32
N ASN A 391 31.87 11.24 57.24
CA ASN A 391 31.81 12.69 57.02
C ASN A 391 33.15 13.20 56.45
N GLU A 392 33.11 14.32 55.72
CA GLU A 392 33.92 15.48 56.07
C GLU A 392 33.32 16.79 55.51
N ASN A 393 33.23 17.77 56.41
CA ASN A 393 32.82 19.16 56.18
C ASN A 393 33.95 19.98 55.56
N LEU A 394 33.62 21.00 54.77
CA LEU A 394 34.40 22.26 54.80
C LEU A 394 33.59 23.47 54.29
N ASP A 395 33.58 24.48 55.13
CA ASP A 395 32.91 25.78 55.02
C ASP A 395 33.79 26.86 54.34
N SER A 396 33.10 27.94 53.94
CA SER A 396 33.56 29.31 53.61
C SER A 396 34.18 29.52 52.22
N ASN A 397 33.91 30.60 51.47
CA ASN A 397 33.85 31.99 51.90
C ASN A 397 33.22 32.93 50.83
N LYS A 398 32.72 34.09 51.26
CA LYS A 398 32.12 35.18 50.44
C LYS A 398 33.17 36.17 49.88
N ASN A 399 32.92 36.74 48.69
CA ASN A 399 32.70 38.20 48.43
C ASN A 399 32.99 38.60 46.97
N ASN A 400 32.10 39.45 46.41
CA ASN A 400 32.21 40.56 45.43
C ASN A 400 33.12 40.42 44.18
N GLU A 401 32.80 40.93 42.98
CA GLU A 401 32.24 42.23 42.59
C GLU A 401 31.81 42.22 41.09
N ASN A 402 31.08 43.26 40.66
CA ASN A 402 30.52 43.52 39.32
C ASN A 402 31.49 43.43 38.13
N LEU A 403 31.00 43.00 36.94
CA LEU A 403 31.15 43.76 35.67
C LEU A 403 30.34 43.16 34.50
N ASP A 404 30.03 44.05 33.55
CA ASP A 404 29.03 43.98 32.48
C ASP A 404 29.22 42.98 31.32
N SER A 405 28.06 42.64 30.74
CA SER A 405 27.76 42.43 29.30
C SER A 405 28.21 41.14 28.58
N ASN A 406 27.27 40.66 27.75
CA ASN A 406 27.32 39.53 26.80
C ASN A 406 27.20 38.11 27.35
N LYS A 407 25.94 37.66 27.52
CA LYS A 407 25.58 36.23 27.52
C LYS A 407 24.35 36.03 26.64
N ASN A 408 24.51 35.27 25.56
CA ASN A 408 23.47 34.48 24.89
C ASN A 408 24.16 33.51 23.91
N ASN A 409 24.45 32.29 24.39
CA ASN A 409 24.59 31.00 23.65
C ASN A 409 25.60 30.05 24.33
N GLU A 410 25.30 29.52 25.53
CA GLU A 410 26.11 28.46 26.16
C GLU A 410 25.26 27.44 26.96
N ASN A 411 24.10 27.01 26.45
CA ASN A 411 23.24 26.04 27.17
C ASN A 411 23.08 24.67 26.51
N LEU A 412 23.92 24.28 25.53
CA LEU A 412 23.84 22.94 24.91
C LEU A 412 25.10 22.08 24.99
N ASP A 413 26.23 22.59 25.50
CA ASP A 413 27.48 21.82 25.63
C ASP A 413 27.68 21.18 27.03
N SER A 414 26.74 21.34 27.97
CA SER A 414 26.87 20.79 29.33
C SER A 414 26.65 19.28 29.46
N TYR A 415 26.35 18.56 28.38
CA TYR A 415 26.12 17.11 28.41
C TYR A 415 27.33 16.24 28.03
N LYS A 416 28.51 16.82 27.83
CA LYS A 416 29.63 16.11 27.19
C LYS A 416 30.60 15.33 28.09
N ASN A 417 30.50 15.28 29.43
CA ASN A 417 31.50 14.56 30.24
C ASN A 417 30.98 14.06 31.61
N ASN A 418 30.05 13.10 31.65
CA ASN A 418 29.76 12.34 32.87
C ASN A 418 29.55 10.87 32.51
N ASP A 419 30.63 10.07 32.52
CA ASP A 419 30.61 8.64 32.19
C ASP A 419 30.07 7.74 33.33
N ASN A 420 29.37 8.30 34.31
CA ASN A 420 28.66 7.56 35.36
C ASN A 420 27.19 7.99 35.35
N LEU A 421 26.38 7.38 34.47
CA LEU A 421 24.93 7.54 34.45
C LEU A 421 24.25 6.35 35.13
N ASP A 422 23.60 6.62 36.26
CA ASP A 422 22.60 5.74 36.86
C ASP A 422 21.37 5.66 35.94
N SER A 423 20.93 4.44 35.64
CA SER A 423 19.78 4.13 34.76
C SER A 423 18.45 4.78 35.17
N ASN A 424 18.37 5.35 36.37
CA ASN A 424 17.18 6.06 36.85
C ASN A 424 17.07 7.50 36.33
N ASN A 425 18.17 8.14 35.90
CA ASN A 425 18.12 9.51 35.40
C ASN A 425 17.64 9.61 33.94
N ASP A 426 17.82 8.54 33.15
CA ASP A 426 17.51 8.52 31.71
C ASP A 426 16.01 8.64 31.41
N ASN A 427 15.14 8.20 32.34
CA ASN A 427 13.68 8.31 32.17
C ASN A 427 13.18 9.75 32.21
N ASN A 428 13.83 10.64 32.98
CA ASN A 428 13.48 12.06 33.02
C ASN A 428 13.97 12.79 31.76
N ILE A 429 15.10 12.36 31.20
CA ILE A 429 15.66 12.92 29.97
C ILE A 429 14.69 12.70 28.81
N LEU A 430 14.16 11.48 28.66
CA LEU A 430 13.20 11.16 27.58
C LEU A 430 11.93 12.03 27.64
N TYR A 431 11.41 12.29 28.84
CA TYR A 431 10.20 13.10 29.03
C TYR A 431 10.45 14.58 28.73
N ASN A 432 11.60 15.10 29.15
CA ASN A 432 11.97 16.50 28.91
C ASN A 432 12.26 16.77 27.43
N ILE A 433 12.80 15.79 26.70
CA ILE A 433 13.13 15.94 25.28
C ILE A 433 11.87 15.88 24.40
N LEU A 434 10.83 15.16 24.81
CA LEU A 434 9.65 14.88 24.00
C LEU A 434 8.40 15.67 24.41
N LYS A 435 8.55 16.92 24.89
CA LYS A 435 7.39 17.74 25.22
C LYS A 435 6.63 18.09 23.92
N PRO A 436 5.40 17.60 23.72
CA PRO A 436 4.66 17.92 22.51
C PRO A 436 4.25 19.39 22.52
N SER A 437 4.50 20.08 21.40
CA SER A 437 4.09 21.49 21.23
C SER A 437 3.06 21.69 20.13
N LYS A 438 2.83 20.68 19.29
CA LYS A 438 1.93 20.78 18.14
C LYS A 438 1.11 19.51 17.98
N LYS A 439 -0.07 19.65 17.37
CA LYS A 439 -0.88 18.55 16.87
C LYS A 439 -1.16 18.73 15.38
N LEU A 440 -1.11 17.63 14.64
CA LEU A 440 -1.63 17.53 13.29
C LEU A 440 -3.11 17.16 13.37
N ARG A 441 -3.96 18.03 12.83
CA ARG A 441 -5.38 17.76 12.69
C ARG A 441 -5.67 17.39 11.24
N ILE A 442 -6.22 16.20 11.02
CA ILE A 442 -6.65 15.70 9.72
C ILE A 442 -8.17 15.73 9.67
N PHE A 443 -8.75 16.42 8.69
CA PHE A 443 -10.20 16.47 8.45
C PHE A 443 -10.58 15.57 7.29
N LEU A 444 -11.64 14.77 7.47
CA LEU A 444 -12.20 13.92 6.43
C LEU A 444 -13.40 14.58 5.77
N LYS A 445 -13.63 14.28 4.48
CA LYS A 445 -14.77 14.77 3.70
C LYS A 445 -16.11 14.28 4.30
N PHE A 446 -16.10 13.09 4.89
CA PHE A 446 -17.25 12.48 5.56
C PHE A 446 -16.78 11.60 6.72
N GLY A 447 -17.70 11.30 7.64
CA GLY A 447 -17.45 10.38 8.73
C GLY A 447 -17.20 8.96 8.22
N ILE A 448 -16.14 8.32 8.70
CA ILE A 448 -15.76 6.95 8.36
C ILE A 448 -16.08 6.02 9.54
N GLU A 449 -16.50 4.79 9.23
CA GLU A 449 -16.66 3.67 10.15
C GLU A 449 -15.78 2.51 9.70
N GLY A 450 -15.50 1.54 10.59
CA GLY A 450 -14.68 0.38 10.24
C GLY A 450 -13.19 0.71 10.19
N PHE A 451 -12.50 0.30 9.13
CA PHE A 451 -11.05 0.46 9.03
C PHE A 451 -10.68 1.74 8.28
N TYR A 452 -9.68 2.46 8.80
CA TYR A 452 -9.13 3.64 8.15
C TYR A 452 -7.61 3.61 8.16
N ASN A 453 -6.99 3.75 6.98
CA ASN A 453 -5.54 3.80 6.83
C ASN A 453 -5.08 5.24 6.60
N LEU A 454 -4.13 5.68 7.42
CA LEU A 454 -3.51 7.00 7.35
C LEU A 454 -1.99 6.84 7.31
N THR A 455 -1.32 7.58 6.45
CA THR A 455 0.13 7.59 6.34
C THR A 455 0.63 9.02 6.47
N ILE A 456 1.53 9.25 7.41
CA ILE A 456 2.15 10.54 7.66
C ILE A 456 3.64 10.38 7.39
N VAL A 457 4.21 11.27 6.58
CA VAL A 457 5.65 11.33 6.33
C VAL A 457 6.18 12.65 6.83
N THR A 458 7.23 12.59 7.65
CA THR A 458 7.84 13.76 8.27
C THR A 458 9.35 13.73 8.12
N GLU A 459 9.96 14.89 8.34
CA GLU A 459 11.40 15.11 8.30
C GLU A 459 11.82 15.89 9.54
N LEU A 460 12.84 15.39 10.23
CA LEU A 460 13.53 16.04 11.35
C LEU A 460 15.00 16.22 10.95
N ASP A 461 15.49 17.44 10.98
CA ASP A 461 16.89 17.74 10.66
C ASP A 461 17.77 17.62 11.92
N THR A 462 18.73 16.71 11.92
CA THR A 462 19.62 16.43 13.05
C THR A 462 20.90 17.29 13.05
N LYS A 463 20.95 18.34 12.19
CA LYS A 463 22.05 19.29 12.06
C LYS A 463 23.40 18.62 11.78
N ASN A 464 23.52 17.83 10.69
CA ASN A 464 24.76 17.37 10.03
C ASN A 464 25.96 16.85 10.87
N GLN A 465 25.81 16.63 12.17
CA GLN A 465 26.89 16.29 13.09
C GLN A 465 26.52 15.04 13.90
N SER A 466 27.53 14.32 14.35
CA SER A 466 27.34 13.22 15.29
C SER A 466 26.67 13.76 16.57
N CYS A 467 25.49 13.25 16.89
CA CYS A 467 24.64 13.76 17.95
C CYS A 467 23.82 12.66 18.60
N LYS A 468 23.42 12.88 19.86
CA LYS A 468 22.34 12.11 20.48
C LYS A 468 21.03 12.79 20.11
N SER A 469 20.08 12.03 19.57
CA SER A 469 18.77 12.56 19.17
C SER A 469 17.67 11.60 19.61
N ALA A 470 16.55 12.15 20.04
CA ALA A 470 15.36 11.35 20.34
C ALA A 470 14.60 11.06 19.05
N LEU A 471 14.12 9.83 18.93
CA LEU A 471 13.28 9.46 17.80
C LEU A 471 11.91 10.14 17.90
N PRO A 472 11.35 10.64 16.78
CA PRO A 472 10.01 11.20 16.76
C PRO A 472 8.95 10.19 17.23
N VAL A 473 8.26 10.51 18.32
CA VAL A 473 7.12 9.72 18.84
C VAL A 473 5.82 10.34 18.36
N PHE A 474 5.01 9.56 17.64
CA PHE A 474 3.70 10.01 17.22
C PHE A 474 2.64 9.35 18.09
N LYS A 475 1.75 10.18 18.65
CA LYS A 475 0.69 9.70 19.53
C LYS A 475 -0.65 10.15 19.01
N THR A 476 -1.62 9.26 19.05
CA THR A 476 -2.99 9.62 18.70
C THR A 476 -3.67 10.41 19.83
N LEU A 477 -4.42 11.46 19.48
CA LEU A 477 -5.19 12.26 20.43
C LEU A 477 -6.69 11.92 20.33
N GLY A 478 -7.41 12.08 21.44
CA GLY A 478 -8.85 11.84 21.54
C GLY A 478 -9.19 10.52 22.24
N LYS A 479 -10.44 10.07 22.09
CA LYS A 479 -10.96 8.85 22.72
C LYS A 479 -10.52 7.61 21.94
N ILE A 480 -9.26 7.23 22.10
CA ILE A 480 -8.70 5.99 21.55
C ILE A 480 -8.53 5.00 22.69
N ASN A 481 -9.18 3.84 22.55
CA ASN A 481 -9.27 2.83 23.59
C ASN A 481 -7.97 2.02 23.71
N ARG A 482 -7.29 1.80 22.58
CA ARG A 482 -6.06 1.02 22.52
C ARG A 482 -5.17 1.55 21.41
N GLU A 483 -3.91 1.76 21.74
CA GLU A 483 -2.86 2.20 20.83
C GLU A 483 -1.65 1.29 20.99
N SER A 484 -1.24 0.63 19.92
CA SER A 484 -0.10 -0.29 19.91
C SER A 484 0.55 -0.31 18.54
N GLY A 485 1.80 -0.72 18.45
CA GLY A 485 2.47 -0.72 17.16
C GLY A 485 3.88 -1.27 17.16
N PHE A 486 4.52 -1.09 16.01
CA PHE A 486 5.88 -1.51 15.72
C PHE A 486 6.69 -0.31 15.23
N ILE A 487 7.98 -0.30 15.57
CA ILE A 487 8.94 0.70 15.12
C ILE A 487 10.13 -0.02 14.51
N ALA A 488 10.54 0.42 13.32
CA ALA A 488 11.79 0.02 12.71
C ALA A 488 12.70 1.24 12.54
N ILE A 489 13.99 1.05 12.84
CA ILE A 489 15.04 2.03 12.57
C ILE A 489 15.90 1.49 11.44
N GLU A 490 15.92 2.18 10.31
CA GLU A 490 16.82 1.86 9.20
C GLU A 490 17.92 2.91 9.05
N ALA A 491 19.13 2.45 8.74
CA ALA A 491 20.23 3.32 8.37
C ALA A 491 20.24 3.55 6.86
N ARG A 492 20.42 4.81 6.47
CA ARG A 492 20.83 5.22 5.12
C ARG A 492 22.36 5.38 5.09
N THR A 493 22.91 5.71 3.93
CA THR A 493 24.36 5.73 3.71
C THR A 493 25.11 6.63 4.69
N ASN A 494 26.31 6.18 5.09
CA ASN A 494 27.31 6.92 5.86
C ASN A 494 26.96 7.30 7.31
N VAL A 495 25.99 6.63 7.93
CA VAL A 495 25.68 6.82 9.36
C VAL A 495 25.82 5.52 10.15
N GLU A 496 26.43 5.63 11.32
CA GLU A 496 26.44 4.60 12.36
C GLU A 496 25.42 5.01 13.43
N ILE A 497 24.56 4.06 13.81
CA ILE A 497 23.43 4.31 14.71
C ILE A 497 23.57 3.38 15.92
N ASN A 498 23.77 3.97 17.08
CA ASN A 498 23.85 3.25 18.35
C ASN A 498 22.61 3.55 19.20
N GLU A 499 21.97 2.50 19.70
CA GLU A 499 20.88 2.64 20.67
C GLU A 499 21.45 3.10 22.01
N VAL A 500 20.94 4.21 22.55
CA VAL A 500 21.36 4.73 23.88
C VAL A 500 20.37 4.31 24.96
N ALA A 501 19.08 4.54 24.74
CA ALA A 501 18.02 4.22 25.69
C ALA A 501 16.67 4.06 24.98
N PHE A 502 15.76 3.28 25.56
CA PHE A 502 14.36 3.18 25.12
C PHE A 502 13.41 2.98 26.31
N LYS A 503 12.16 3.39 26.16
CA LYS A 503 11.12 3.34 27.20
C LYS A 503 9.82 2.74 26.67
N ASN A 504 9.21 1.85 27.45
CA ASN A 504 7.91 1.21 27.18
C ASN A 504 7.82 0.51 25.81
N MET A 505 8.94 -0.07 25.38
CA MET A 505 9.03 -0.86 24.15
C MET A 505 9.71 -2.19 24.42
N THR A 506 9.37 -3.21 23.64
CA THR A 506 10.05 -4.50 23.61
C THR A 506 10.88 -4.56 22.35
N LYS A 507 12.17 -4.87 22.48
CA LYS A 507 13.07 -5.04 21.33
C LYS A 507 12.69 -6.32 20.58
N LEU A 508 12.67 -6.24 19.26
CA LEU A 508 12.35 -7.33 18.35
C LEU A 508 13.48 -7.59 17.38
N SER A 509 13.55 -8.83 16.90
CA SER A 509 14.36 -9.19 15.73
C SER A 509 13.70 -8.71 14.44
N VAL A 510 14.49 -8.57 13.36
CA VAL A 510 13.98 -8.12 12.05
C VAL A 510 12.93 -9.09 11.49
N ASP A 511 13.06 -10.39 11.77
CA ASP A 511 12.13 -11.43 11.31
C ASP A 511 10.77 -11.38 12.03
N GLU A 512 10.69 -10.71 13.17
CA GLU A 512 9.46 -10.52 13.94
C GLU A 512 8.70 -9.24 13.56
N LEU A 513 9.30 -8.39 12.72
CA LEU A 513 8.64 -7.17 12.25
C LEU A 513 7.51 -7.49 11.24
N PRO A 514 6.44 -6.69 11.21
CA PRO A 514 5.43 -6.79 10.17
C PRO A 514 6.03 -6.73 8.76
N THR A 515 5.53 -7.59 7.87
CA THR A 515 5.99 -7.64 6.46
C THR A 515 5.82 -6.31 5.74
N THR A 516 4.82 -5.52 6.13
CA THR A 516 4.57 -4.16 5.65
C THR A 516 5.75 -3.22 5.93
N ILE A 517 6.31 -3.25 7.14
CA ILE A 517 7.49 -2.47 7.51
C ILE A 517 8.72 -2.92 6.71
N VAL A 518 8.95 -4.22 6.64
CA VAL A 518 10.12 -4.79 5.95
C VAL A 518 10.08 -4.47 4.45
N THR A 519 8.93 -4.61 3.81
CA THR A 519 8.76 -4.32 2.36
C THR A 519 8.86 -2.83 2.02
N GLN A 520 8.58 -1.94 2.96
CA GLN A 520 8.67 -0.49 2.77
C GLN A 520 10.05 0.08 3.10
N SER A 521 10.86 -0.64 3.89
CA SER A 521 12.24 -0.26 4.18
C SER A 521 13.05 -0.11 2.90
N GLN A 522 13.80 0.99 2.80
CA GLN A 522 14.71 1.26 1.69
C GLN A 522 16.15 0.93 2.05
N GLY A 523 16.44 0.82 3.34
CA GLY A 523 17.75 0.49 3.88
C GLY A 523 17.74 -0.79 4.73
N SER A 524 18.89 -1.10 5.31
CA SER A 524 18.98 -2.19 6.28
C SER A 524 18.32 -1.74 7.59
N ILE A 525 17.32 -2.49 8.05
CA ILE A 525 16.76 -2.31 9.38
C ILE A 525 17.80 -2.75 10.41
N LEU A 526 18.17 -1.85 11.32
CA LEU A 526 19.15 -2.10 12.37
C LEU A 526 18.47 -2.50 13.69
N TYR A 527 17.33 -1.88 14.00
CA TYR A 527 16.60 -2.12 15.24
C TYR A 527 15.10 -2.22 14.96
N GLY A 528 14.44 -3.17 15.64
CA GLY A 528 13.00 -3.34 15.66
C GLY A 528 12.45 -3.25 17.08
N TYR A 529 11.27 -2.65 17.25
CA TYR A 529 10.59 -2.52 18.53
C TYR A 529 9.09 -2.76 18.40
N GLN A 530 8.48 -3.19 19.50
CA GLN A 530 7.04 -3.25 19.68
C GLN A 530 6.63 -2.44 20.91
N PHE A 531 5.51 -1.72 20.83
CA PHE A 531 4.91 -1.05 21.97
C PHE A 531 3.43 -1.38 22.11
N THR A 532 2.95 -1.40 23.35
CA THR A 532 1.55 -1.69 23.71
C THR A 532 0.87 -0.52 24.41
N LYS A 533 1.62 0.55 24.72
CA LYS A 533 1.16 1.77 25.36
C LYS A 533 1.66 2.99 24.57
N PRO A 534 0.91 4.10 24.52
CA PRO A 534 1.26 5.27 23.70
C PRO A 534 2.39 6.15 24.29
N ASN A 535 2.88 5.85 25.48
CA ASN A 535 3.98 6.56 26.13
C ASN A 535 5.31 5.82 25.89
N TYR A 536 5.74 5.74 24.64
CA TYR A 536 6.96 5.05 24.23
C TYR A 536 7.99 6.05 23.69
N GLY A 537 9.25 5.64 23.56
CA GLY A 537 10.28 6.46 22.91
C GLY A 537 11.66 5.85 22.98
N ALA A 538 12.56 6.31 22.11
CA ALA A 538 13.95 5.87 22.06
C ALA A 538 14.90 7.04 21.79
N ILE A 539 16.10 6.95 22.36
CA ILE A 539 17.22 7.85 22.14
C ILE A 539 18.30 7.07 21.42
N ILE A 540 18.81 7.66 20.35
CA ILE A 540 19.87 7.10 19.54
C ILE A 540 21.06 8.05 19.52
N GLU A 541 22.25 7.48 19.36
CA GLU A 541 23.48 8.19 19.06
C GLU A 541 23.81 7.98 17.60
N LEU A 542 23.80 9.09 16.86
CA LEU A 542 24.16 9.16 15.46
C LEU A 542 25.63 9.51 15.36
N LYS A 543 26.39 8.72 14.61
CA LYS A 543 27.75 9.05 14.24
C LYS A 543 27.84 9.13 12.72
N LYS A 544 28.02 10.36 12.22
CA LYS A 544 28.27 10.59 10.80
C LYS A 544 29.71 10.20 10.51
N HIS A 545 29.91 9.36 9.51
CA HIS A 545 31.24 9.15 8.94
C HIS A 545 31.43 10.15 7.80
N ASP A 546 32.63 10.70 7.67
CA ASP A 546 32.98 11.46 6.47
C ASP A 546 32.77 10.54 5.27
N ASP A 547 32.32 11.11 4.14
CA ASP A 547 32.32 10.41 2.87
C ASP A 547 33.73 9.91 2.63
N ALA A 548 33.97 8.63 2.94
CA ALA A 548 35.16 7.96 2.51
C ALA A 548 35.09 8.06 1.00
N THR A 549 36.05 8.75 0.40
CA THR A 549 36.19 8.78 -1.05
C THR A 549 36.34 7.32 -1.44
N VAL A 550 35.24 6.69 -1.86
CA VAL A 550 35.27 5.34 -2.38
C VAL A 550 36.17 5.47 -3.57
N LEU A 551 37.41 4.98 -3.44
CA LEU A 551 38.36 5.00 -4.52
C LEU A 551 37.67 4.27 -5.66
N ILE A 552 37.24 5.02 -6.67
CA ILE A 552 36.70 4.45 -7.89
C ILE A 552 37.90 3.72 -8.49
N ALA A 553 37.93 2.41 -8.35
CA ALA A 553 38.98 1.59 -8.93
C ALA A 553 38.86 1.70 -10.46
N VAL A 554 39.71 2.53 -11.07
CA VAL A 554 39.84 2.59 -12.52
C VAL A 554 40.72 1.42 -12.93
N ILE A 555 40.09 0.36 -13.42
CA ILE A 555 40.81 -0.81 -13.94
C ILE A 555 41.34 -0.46 -15.34
N GLU A 556 42.65 -0.27 -15.48
CA GLU A 556 43.32 0.02 -16.74
C GLU A 556 43.50 -1.25 -17.60
N GLU A 557 43.86 -2.38 -16.97
CA GLU A 557 44.13 -3.64 -17.66
C GLU A 557 43.78 -4.83 -16.76
N ALA A 558 43.21 -5.90 -17.34
CA ALA A 558 42.84 -7.12 -16.63
C ALA A 558 43.39 -8.36 -17.36
N HIS A 559 44.18 -9.19 -16.65
CA HIS A 559 44.75 -10.43 -17.19
C HIS A 559 44.07 -11.67 -16.58
N LEU A 560 43.42 -12.46 -17.43
CA LEU A 560 42.79 -13.72 -17.03
C LEU A 560 43.77 -14.89 -17.24
N LYS A 561 44.07 -15.64 -16.17
CA LYS A 561 44.83 -16.90 -16.26
C LYS A 561 43.97 -18.06 -15.76
N ILE A 562 43.57 -18.92 -16.68
CA ILE A 562 42.75 -20.10 -16.40
C ILE A 562 43.67 -21.29 -16.13
N ASN A 563 43.54 -21.91 -14.95
CA ASN A 563 44.10 -23.22 -14.66
C ASN A 563 42.95 -24.22 -14.56
N TYR A 564 42.94 -25.25 -15.39
CA TYR A 564 41.99 -26.36 -15.25
C TYR A 564 42.75 -27.66 -14.92
N ILE A 565 42.14 -28.48 -14.07
CA ILE A 565 42.59 -29.84 -13.76
C ILE A 565 41.59 -30.79 -14.39
N LEU A 566 42.05 -31.61 -15.35
CA LEU A 566 41.24 -32.69 -15.93
C LEU A 566 41.07 -33.81 -14.89
N ALA A 567 39.99 -33.76 -14.12
CA ALA A 567 39.57 -34.89 -13.29
C ALA A 567 38.94 -35.97 -14.19
N GLY A 568 39.79 -36.78 -14.82
CA GLY A 568 39.39 -37.95 -15.57
C GLY A 568 40.11 -39.19 -15.06
N ARG A 569 39.56 -39.83 -14.01
CA ARG A 569 39.65 -41.29 -13.80
C ARG A 569 38.72 -41.74 -12.66
N THR A 570 37.56 -42.25 -13.05
CA THR A 570 36.83 -43.26 -12.30
C THR A 570 37.65 -44.55 -12.31
N ALA A 571 38.18 -44.95 -11.16
CA ALA A 571 38.70 -46.31 -10.96
C ALA A 571 37.60 -47.18 -10.33
N ARG A 572 36.92 -47.96 -11.17
CA ARG A 572 36.40 -49.31 -10.84
C ARG A 572 37.62 -50.25 -10.72
N ASP A 573 37.67 -51.37 -10.02
CA ASP A 573 36.81 -52.16 -9.13
C ASP A 573 37.79 -53.04 -8.30
N PRO A 574 37.40 -53.58 -7.14
CA PRO A 574 38.23 -54.51 -6.38
C PRO A 574 38.12 -55.94 -6.93
N GLN A 575 39.25 -56.65 -7.01
CA GLN A 575 39.31 -58.12 -6.98
C GLN A 575 39.98 -58.57 -5.68
#